data_AF-A0ABD3NIZ8-F1
#
_entry.id   AF-A0ABD3NIZ8-F1
#
_cell.length_a   1.000
_cell.length_b   1.000
_cell.length_c   1.000
_cell.angle_alpha   90.00
_cell.angle_beta   90.00
_cell.angle_gamma   90.00
#
_symmetry.space_group_name_H-M   'P 1'
#
loop_
_entity.id
_entity.type
_entity.pdbx_description
1 polymer ?
#
loop_
_entity_poly.entity_id
_entity_poly.type
_entity_poly.pdbx_seq_one_letter_code
_entity_poly.pdbx_strand_id
1 'polypeptide(L)'
;MPLNRLNSFEPGLVQDRLAGLGYGSVTALLLNGALGLFAATPKNVAPDPEDPDIANMVKLENAIKIIFALSISLCVALCIYTTTTFTLITIYARTALGMGLQSEAAAFFENVQYYRKTGFHSFLGAIFTFKLGVVLSIILRYDMQDRLRWVVAAPALVVGLIGYHHTRNMMRLASSLLYSKTKED
;
A
#
# COMPACT_ATOMS: atom_id res chain seq x y z
N MET A 1 21.14 -36.31 27.50
CA MET A 1 21.12 -35.20 26.51
C MET A 1 20.46 -34.00 27.15
N PRO A 2 21.10 -32.81 27.20
CA PRO A 2 20.64 -31.71 28.04
C PRO A 2 19.56 -30.88 27.34
N LEU A 3 18.40 -30.76 27.99
CA LEU A 3 17.20 -29.99 27.63
C LEU A 3 17.33 -28.47 27.89
N ASN A 4 18.53 -27.90 27.86
CA ASN A 4 18.81 -26.57 28.46
C ASN A 4 19.12 -25.43 27.48
N ARG A 5 18.63 -25.47 26.22
CA ARG A 5 18.88 -24.39 25.23
C ARG A 5 17.62 -23.72 24.63
N LEU A 6 16.45 -23.83 25.25
CA LEU A 6 15.22 -23.34 24.61
C LEU A 6 14.62 -22.02 25.10
N ASN A 7 15.04 -21.41 26.22
CA ASN A 7 14.21 -20.35 26.84
C ASN A 7 14.90 -19.02 27.18
N SER A 8 16.01 -18.62 26.56
CA SER A 8 16.33 -17.18 26.53
C SER A 8 15.55 -16.53 25.40
N PHE A 9 14.23 -16.46 25.57
CA PHE A 9 13.37 -15.66 24.71
C PHE A 9 13.80 -14.21 24.92
N GLU A 10 14.54 -13.64 23.96
CA GLU A 10 15.04 -12.28 24.07
C GLU A 10 13.86 -11.31 23.86
N PRO A 11 13.38 -10.61 24.91
CA PRO A 11 12.27 -9.67 24.79
C PRO A 11 12.55 -8.57 23.74
N GLY A 12 13.83 -8.27 23.48
CA GLY A 12 14.26 -7.36 22.41
C GLY A 12 13.77 -7.80 21.02
N LEU A 13 13.76 -9.10 20.72
CA LEU A 13 13.37 -9.60 19.41
C LEU A 13 11.88 -9.35 19.10
N VAL A 14 11.00 -9.48 20.09
CA VAL A 14 9.57 -9.18 19.91
C VAL A 14 9.33 -7.68 19.80
N GLN A 15 10.09 -6.89 20.55
CA GLN A 15 10.03 -5.43 20.49
C GLN A 15 10.50 -4.91 19.12
N ASP A 16 11.55 -5.49 18.55
CA ASP A 16 12.03 -5.17 17.20
C ASP A 16 11.02 -5.58 16.12
N ARG A 17 10.39 -6.75 16.28
CA ARG A 17 9.30 -7.20 15.39
C ARG A 17 8.09 -6.26 15.42
N LEU A 18 7.79 -5.70 16.59
CA LEU A 18 6.74 -4.69 16.76
C LEU A 18 7.13 -3.33 16.17
N ALA A 19 8.40 -2.92 16.30
CA ALA A 19 8.90 -1.68 15.70
C ALA A 19 8.85 -1.74 14.16
N GLY A 20 9.03 -2.92 13.58
CA GLY A 20 8.85 -3.18 12.15
C GLY A 20 7.42 -2.98 11.61
N LEU A 21 6.42 -2.74 12.47
CA LEU A 21 5.02 -2.49 12.08
C LEU A 21 4.71 -1.01 11.78
N GLY A 22 5.75 -0.18 11.56
CA GLY A 22 5.63 1.24 11.22
C GLY A 22 4.79 1.57 9.97
N TYR A 23 4.25 0.57 9.28
CA TYR A 23 3.32 0.74 8.16
C TYR A 23 2.07 1.55 8.55
N GLY A 24 1.63 1.50 9.82
CA GLY A 24 0.43 2.22 10.26
C GLY A 24 0.51 3.74 10.05
N SER A 25 1.62 4.38 10.41
CA SER A 25 1.80 5.83 10.25
C SER A 25 1.92 6.23 8.78
N VAL A 26 2.68 5.47 7.99
CA VAL A 26 2.80 5.69 6.55
C VAL A 26 1.44 5.52 5.86
N THR A 27 0.65 4.53 6.27
CA THR A 27 -0.68 4.28 5.72
C THR A 27 -1.67 5.41 6.08
N ALA A 28 -1.60 5.95 7.29
CA ALA A 28 -2.41 7.09 7.68
C ALA A 28 -2.08 8.35 6.86
N LEU A 29 -0.79 8.60 6.61
CA LEU A 29 -0.35 9.68 5.71
C LEU A 29 -0.84 9.46 4.27
N LEU A 30 -0.72 8.22 3.78
CA LEU A 30 -1.20 7.84 2.45
C LEU A 30 -2.71 8.02 2.31
N LEU A 31 -3.48 7.66 3.34
CA LEU A 31 -4.92 7.85 3.40
C LEU A 31 -5.28 9.34 3.33
N ASN A 32 -4.64 10.19 4.14
CA ASN A 32 -4.87 11.63 4.10
C ASN A 32 -4.53 12.22 2.72
N GLY A 33 -3.36 11.86 2.18
CA GLY A 33 -2.95 12.24 0.83
C GLY A 33 -3.96 11.81 -0.24
N ALA A 34 -4.48 10.58 -0.15
CA ALA A 34 -5.46 10.05 -1.10
C ALA A 34 -6.79 10.82 -1.05
N LEU A 35 -7.28 11.15 0.16
CA LEU A 35 -8.50 11.95 0.33
C LEU A 35 -8.32 13.38 -0.18
N GLY A 36 -7.19 14.01 0.13
CA GLY A 36 -6.85 15.34 -0.39
C GLY A 36 -6.74 15.36 -1.92
N LEU A 37 -6.10 14.34 -2.49
CA LEU A 37 -5.99 14.16 -3.93
C LEU A 37 -7.35 13.97 -4.59
N PHE A 38 -8.22 13.15 -3.99
CA PHE A 38 -9.60 12.96 -4.45
C PHE A 38 -10.38 14.27 -4.44
N ALA A 39 -10.29 15.05 -3.36
CA ALA A 39 -10.99 16.32 -3.22
C ALA A 39 -10.51 17.36 -4.25
N ALA A 40 -9.20 17.40 -4.51
CA ALA A 40 -8.58 18.41 -5.36
C ALA A 40 -8.51 18.05 -6.86
N THR A 41 -9.14 16.96 -7.29
CA THR A 41 -9.14 16.52 -8.69
C THR A 41 -10.54 16.67 -9.29
N PRO A 42 -10.69 17.27 -10.49
CA PRO A 42 -11.98 17.40 -11.15
C PRO A 42 -12.57 16.03 -11.49
N LYS A 43 -13.84 15.84 -11.12
CA LYS A 43 -14.55 14.54 -11.21
C LYS A 43 -15.79 14.58 -12.11
N ASN A 44 -16.12 15.74 -12.66
CA ASN A 44 -17.34 15.90 -13.44
C ASN A 44 -17.19 15.19 -14.79
N VAL A 45 -18.08 14.25 -15.07
CA VAL A 45 -18.18 13.53 -16.34
C VAL A 45 -18.86 14.47 -17.34
N ALA A 46 -18.22 14.72 -18.47
CA ALA A 46 -18.80 15.55 -19.53
C ALA A 46 -19.77 14.70 -20.38
N PRO A 47 -20.90 15.27 -20.85
CA PRO A 47 -21.79 14.58 -21.78
C PRO A 47 -21.10 14.33 -23.13
N ASP A 48 -21.58 13.32 -23.86
CA ASP A 48 -21.05 13.00 -25.19
C ASP A 48 -21.34 14.16 -26.17
N PRO A 49 -20.32 14.73 -26.83
CA PRO A 49 -20.51 15.78 -27.82
C PRO A 49 -21.04 15.22 -29.15
N GLU A 50 -21.67 16.09 -29.95
CA GLU A 50 -22.19 15.73 -31.29
C GLU A 50 -21.08 15.49 -32.32
N ASP A 51 -19.93 16.14 -32.15
CA ASP A 51 -18.76 15.97 -33.02
C ASP A 51 -18.02 14.66 -32.71
N PRO A 52 -17.86 13.73 -33.69
CA PRO A 52 -17.23 12.44 -33.48
C PRO A 52 -15.75 12.52 -33.06
N ASP A 53 -14.99 13.53 -33.51
CA ASP A 53 -13.58 13.67 -33.15
C ASP A 53 -13.42 14.11 -31.70
N ILE A 54 -14.28 15.02 -31.25
CA ILE A 54 -14.33 15.49 -29.86
C ILE A 54 -14.88 14.39 -28.95
N ALA A 55 -15.81 13.55 -29.45
CA ALA A 55 -16.41 12.47 -28.67
C ALA A 55 -15.38 11.44 -28.19
N ASN A 56 -14.40 11.07 -29.03
CA ASN A 56 -13.36 10.14 -28.62
C ASN A 56 -12.46 10.72 -27.52
N MET A 57 -12.16 12.02 -27.59
CA MET A 57 -11.40 12.71 -26.55
C MET A 57 -12.18 12.75 -25.24
N VAL A 58 -13.44 13.20 -25.26
CA VAL A 58 -14.30 13.27 -24.06
C VAL A 58 -14.47 11.89 -23.41
N LYS A 59 -14.65 10.83 -24.21
CA LYS A 59 -14.72 9.45 -23.71
C LYS A 59 -13.45 9.01 -23.01
N LEU A 60 -12.27 9.33 -23.57
CA LEU A 60 -10.99 9.04 -22.94
C LEU A 60 -10.85 9.81 -21.61
N GLU A 61 -11.26 11.08 -21.55
CA GLU A 61 -11.22 11.87 -20.31
C GLU A 61 -12.11 11.27 -19.23
N ASN A 62 -13.34 10.93 -19.59
CA ASN A 62 -14.31 10.31 -18.69
C ASN A 62 -13.79 8.96 -18.19
N ALA A 63 -13.17 8.15 -19.06
CA ALA A 63 -12.52 6.91 -18.65
C ALA A 63 -11.39 7.16 -17.64
N ILE A 64 -10.52 8.15 -17.88
CA ILE A 64 -9.44 8.52 -16.96
C ILE A 64 -10.01 8.98 -15.61
N LYS A 65 -11.09 9.77 -15.59
CA LYS A 65 -11.79 10.19 -14.35
C LYS A 65 -12.34 9.01 -13.58
N ILE A 66 -12.98 8.06 -14.26
CA ILE A 66 -13.51 6.84 -13.65
C ILE A 66 -12.37 5.99 -13.07
N ILE A 67 -11.30 5.75 -13.85
CA ILE A 67 -10.15 4.97 -13.39
C ILE A 67 -9.48 5.66 -12.19
N PHE A 68 -9.36 6.99 -12.21
CA PHE A 68 -8.85 7.77 -11.07
C PHE A 68 -9.72 7.56 -9.83
N ALA A 69 -11.04 7.72 -9.94
CA ALA A 69 -11.96 7.57 -8.83
C ALA A 69 -11.95 6.16 -8.24
N LEU A 70 -11.88 5.14 -9.09
CA LEU A 70 -11.75 3.73 -8.68
C LEU A 70 -10.40 3.47 -7.99
N SER A 71 -9.31 3.99 -8.56
CA SER A 71 -7.96 3.82 -8.00
C SER A 71 -7.84 4.44 -6.61
N ILE A 72 -8.36 5.66 -6.41
CA ILE A 72 -8.32 6.31 -5.10
C ILE A 72 -9.26 5.65 -4.11
N SER A 73 -10.47 5.26 -4.52
CA SER A 73 -11.39 4.51 -3.65
C SER A 73 -10.76 3.20 -3.18
N LEU A 74 -10.11 2.46 -4.09
CA LEU A 74 -9.38 1.23 -3.76
C LEU A 74 -8.19 1.52 -2.84
N CYS A 75 -7.42 2.58 -3.09
CA CYS A 75 -6.35 3.01 -2.20
C CYS A 75 -6.85 3.26 -0.77
N VAL A 76 -7.94 4.01 -0.61
CA VAL A 76 -8.55 4.29 0.69
C VAL A 76 -8.96 3.01 1.40
N ALA A 77 -9.64 2.10 0.71
CA ALA A 77 -10.06 0.82 1.28
C ALA A 77 -8.86 -0.04 1.74
N LEU A 78 -7.80 -0.12 0.92
CA LEU A 78 -6.58 -0.84 1.25
C LEU A 78 -5.83 -0.21 2.44
N CYS A 79 -5.82 1.13 2.52
CA CYS A 79 -5.24 1.85 3.65
C CYS A 79 -5.99 1.57 4.96
N ILE A 80 -7.32 1.61 4.94
CA ILE A 80 -8.16 1.31 6.11
C ILE A 80 -7.90 -0.11 6.59
N TYR A 81 -7.91 -1.08 5.68
CA TYR A 81 -7.63 -2.48 6.01
C TYR A 81 -6.25 -2.64 6.65
N THR A 82 -5.21 -2.15 5.99
CA THR A 82 -3.82 -2.21 6.48
C THR A 82 -3.67 -1.59 7.86
N THR A 83 -4.21 -0.38 8.05
CA THR A 83 -4.13 0.36 9.31
C THR A 83 -4.83 -0.40 10.42
N THR A 84 -6.03 -0.92 10.16
CA THR A 84 -6.83 -1.66 11.14
C THR A 84 -6.12 -2.93 11.56
N THR A 85 -5.67 -3.74 10.59
CA THR A 85 -4.99 -5.01 10.86
C THR A 85 -3.72 -4.81 11.69
N PHE A 86 -2.83 -3.89 11.28
CA PHE A 86 -1.57 -3.70 12.00
C PHE A 86 -1.76 -2.99 13.35
N THR A 87 -2.75 -2.10 13.48
CA THR A 87 -3.10 -1.48 14.76
C THR A 87 -3.59 -2.52 15.76
N LEU A 88 -4.53 -3.40 15.36
CA LEU A 88 -5.04 -4.45 16.24
C LEU A 88 -3.92 -5.40 16.69
N ILE A 89 -3.11 -5.88 15.75
CA ILE A 89 -1.97 -6.76 16.07
C ILE A 89 -1.01 -6.09 17.05
N THR A 90 -0.71 -4.81 16.83
CA THR A 90 0.19 -4.04 17.70
C THR A 90 -0.38 -3.86 19.11
N ILE A 91 -1.67 -3.49 19.23
CA ILE A 91 -2.31 -3.27 20.53
C ILE A 91 -2.34 -4.57 21.33
N TYR A 92 -2.84 -5.66 20.76
CA TYR A 92 -2.94 -6.94 21.48
C TYR A 92 -1.58 -7.49 21.89
N ALA A 93 -0.59 -7.43 20.99
CA ALA A 93 0.77 -7.85 21.33
C ALA A 93 1.39 -7.00 22.43
N ARG A 94 1.24 -5.66 22.38
CA ARG A 94 1.75 -4.77 23.44
C ARG A 94 1.05 -5.00 24.77
N THR A 95 -0.26 -5.22 24.76
CA THR A 95 -1.02 -5.52 25.99
C THR A 95 -0.52 -6.83 26.61
N ALA A 96 -0.37 -7.90 25.83
CA ALA A 96 0.16 -9.17 26.33
C ALA A 96 1.57 -9.00 26.93
N LEU A 97 2.46 -8.28 26.24
CA LEU A 97 3.80 -7.98 26.76
C LEU A 97 3.76 -7.13 28.04
N GLY A 98 2.88 -6.14 28.11
CA GLY A 98 2.68 -5.30 29.30
C GLY A 98 2.17 -6.09 30.51
N MET A 99 1.49 -7.21 30.29
CA MET A 99 1.05 -8.14 31.33
C MET A 99 2.11 -9.20 31.69
N GLY A 100 3.29 -9.17 31.07
CA GLY A 100 4.33 -10.20 31.25
C GLY A 100 4.06 -11.52 30.52
N LEU A 101 3.04 -11.57 29.65
CA LEU A 101 2.62 -12.77 28.90
C LEU A 101 3.41 -12.90 27.58
N GLN A 102 4.71 -13.13 27.69
CA GLN A 102 5.62 -13.13 26.52
C GLN A 102 5.36 -14.31 25.58
N SER A 103 5.11 -15.50 26.13
CA SER A 103 4.77 -16.71 25.37
C SER A 103 3.50 -16.55 24.54
N GLU A 104 2.48 -15.94 25.14
CA GLU A 104 1.18 -15.71 24.54
C GLU A 104 1.27 -14.63 23.46
N ALA A 105 2.08 -13.58 23.69
CA ALA A 105 2.37 -12.58 22.67
C ALA A 105 3.07 -13.21 21.44
N ALA A 106 4.01 -14.12 21.65
CA ALA A 106 4.69 -14.85 20.58
C ALA A 106 3.72 -15.76 19.81
N ALA A 107 2.94 -16.57 20.53
CA ALA A 107 1.94 -17.45 19.95
C ALA A 107 0.88 -16.66 19.16
N PHE A 108 0.42 -15.52 19.70
CA PHE A 108 -0.48 -14.62 18.97
C PHE A 108 0.15 -14.15 17.66
N PHE A 109 1.41 -13.70 17.70
CA PHE A 109 2.13 -13.24 16.52
C PHE A 109 2.27 -14.31 15.42
N GLU A 110 2.51 -15.56 15.80
CA GLU A 110 2.56 -16.70 14.89
C GLU A 110 1.20 -16.96 14.26
N ASN A 111 0.14 -17.02 15.08
CA ASN A 111 -1.22 -17.28 14.60
C ASN A 111 -1.77 -16.19 13.67
N VAL A 112 -1.32 -14.94 13.79
CA VAL A 112 -1.74 -13.84 12.91
C VAL A 112 -0.83 -13.64 11.68
N GLN A 113 0.09 -14.58 11.38
CA GLN A 113 0.99 -14.47 10.23
C GLN A 113 0.24 -14.25 8.91
N TYR A 114 -0.89 -14.95 8.71
CA TYR A 114 -1.71 -14.79 7.50
C TYR A 114 -2.20 -13.35 7.34
N TYR A 115 -2.79 -12.77 8.40
CA TYR A 115 -3.28 -11.39 8.38
C TYR A 115 -2.16 -10.37 8.20
N ARG A 116 -0.98 -10.60 8.80
CA ARG A 116 0.20 -9.74 8.57
C ARG A 116 0.62 -9.74 7.10
N LYS A 117 0.67 -10.92 6.48
CA LYS A 117 1.02 -11.06 5.06
C LYS A 117 0.00 -10.37 4.15
N THR A 118 -1.29 -10.57 4.41
CA THR A 118 -2.36 -9.92 3.63
C THR A 118 -2.37 -8.41 3.85
N GLY A 119 -2.23 -7.93 5.09
CA GLY A 119 -2.09 -6.52 5.42
C GLY A 119 -0.90 -5.86 4.71
N PHE A 120 0.23 -6.56 4.65
CA PHE A 120 1.40 -6.08 3.91
C PHE A 120 1.16 -6.01 2.39
N HIS A 121 0.50 -7.00 1.79
CA HIS A 121 0.14 -6.92 0.37
C HIS A 121 -0.87 -5.79 0.08
N SER A 122 -1.84 -5.59 0.97
CA SER A 122 -2.78 -4.47 0.88
C SER A 122 -2.06 -3.13 0.98
N PHE A 123 -1.07 -3.00 1.86
CA PHE A 123 -0.22 -1.81 1.95
C PHE A 123 0.52 -1.52 0.63
N LEU A 124 1.14 -2.54 0.03
CA LEU A 124 1.80 -2.39 -1.27
C LEU A 124 0.79 -2.00 -2.36
N GLY A 125 -0.39 -2.63 -2.36
CA GLY A 125 -1.49 -2.28 -3.26
C GLY A 125 -1.89 -0.82 -3.13
N ALA A 126 -2.05 -0.31 -1.90
CA ALA A 126 -2.37 1.08 -1.61
C ALA A 126 -1.30 2.04 -2.16
N ILE A 127 -0.01 1.72 -1.99
CA ILE A 127 1.07 2.54 -2.55
C ILE A 127 0.96 2.62 -4.08
N PHE A 128 0.69 1.49 -4.75
CA PHE A 128 0.60 1.46 -6.20
C PHE A 128 -0.63 2.21 -6.72
N THR A 129 -1.80 2.00 -6.13
CA THR A 129 -3.03 2.69 -6.53
C THR A 129 -2.99 4.18 -6.20
N PHE A 130 -2.30 4.58 -5.11
CA PHE A 130 -2.03 5.98 -4.82
C PHE A 130 -1.14 6.63 -5.89
N LYS A 131 -0.01 5.99 -6.25
CA LYS A 131 0.90 6.48 -7.30
C LYS A 131 0.19 6.62 -8.64
N LEU A 132 -0.61 5.63 -9.02
CA LEU A 132 -1.46 5.71 -10.21
C LEU A 132 -2.42 6.89 -10.11
N GLY A 133 -3.09 7.05 -8.97
CA GLY A 133 -3.96 8.19 -8.70
C GLY A 133 -3.27 9.55 -8.84
N VAL A 134 -2.02 9.68 -8.39
CA VAL A 134 -1.21 10.90 -8.56
C VAL A 134 -0.92 11.19 -10.03
N VAL A 135 -0.55 10.17 -10.81
CA VAL A 135 -0.30 10.35 -12.26
C VAL A 135 -1.58 10.78 -12.97
N LEU A 136 -2.70 10.11 -12.68
CA LEU A 136 -3.99 10.42 -13.29
C LEU A 136 -4.50 11.81 -12.87
N SER A 137 -4.29 12.23 -11.62
CA SER A 137 -4.70 13.56 -11.17
C SER A 137 -3.90 14.68 -11.83
N ILE A 138 -2.60 14.45 -12.11
CA ILE A 138 -1.79 15.38 -12.91
C ILE A 138 -2.39 15.50 -14.31
N ILE A 139 -2.69 14.38 -14.97
CA ILE A 139 -3.27 14.38 -16.32
C ILE A 139 -4.63 15.11 -16.34
N LEU A 140 -5.46 14.92 -15.31
CA LEU A 140 -6.80 15.52 -15.20
C LEU A 140 -6.80 17.01 -14.81
N ARG A 141 -5.67 17.57 -14.38
CA ARG A 141 -5.56 19.00 -14.01
C ARG A 141 -5.27 19.91 -15.20
N TYR A 142 -4.87 19.35 -16.33
CA TYR A 142 -4.60 20.08 -17.56
C TYR A 142 -5.71 19.79 -18.59
N ASP A 143 -6.00 20.79 -19.43
CA ASP A 143 -7.02 20.65 -20.46
C ASP A 143 -6.62 19.59 -21.50
N MET A 144 -7.62 18.97 -22.14
CA MET A 144 -7.39 17.87 -23.07
C MET A 144 -6.51 18.22 -24.27
N GLN A 145 -6.59 19.48 -24.71
CA GLN A 145 -5.88 19.97 -25.88
C GLN A 145 -4.41 20.27 -25.58
N ASP A 146 -4.03 20.36 -24.29
CA ASP A 146 -2.68 20.67 -23.88
C ASP A 146 -1.78 19.43 -23.90
N ARG A 147 -0.85 19.40 -24.87
CA ARG A 147 0.24 18.41 -24.90
C ARG A 147 1.10 18.43 -23.63
N LEU A 148 1.09 19.55 -22.91
CA LEU A 148 1.82 19.74 -21.66
C LEU A 148 1.47 18.70 -20.59
N ARG A 149 0.22 18.20 -20.56
CA ARG A 149 -0.23 17.21 -19.57
C ARG A 149 0.61 15.94 -19.58
N TRP A 150 1.00 15.47 -20.76
CA TRP A 150 1.82 14.26 -20.92
C TRP A 150 3.27 14.51 -20.55
N VAL A 151 3.79 15.70 -20.87
CA VAL A 151 5.15 16.10 -20.51
C VAL A 151 5.30 16.21 -19.00
N VAL A 152 4.30 16.77 -18.30
CA VAL A 152 4.32 16.89 -16.84
C VAL A 152 4.05 15.56 -16.14
N ALA A 153 3.19 14.70 -16.70
CA ALA A 153 2.91 13.38 -16.15
C ALA A 153 4.05 12.36 -16.38
N ALA A 154 4.84 12.52 -17.44
CA ALA A 154 5.88 11.56 -17.82
C ALA A 154 6.93 11.30 -16.72
N PRO A 155 7.52 12.30 -16.04
CA PRO A 155 8.44 12.06 -14.94
C PRO A 155 7.81 11.24 -13.80
N ALA A 156 6.58 11.54 -13.42
CA ALA A 156 5.87 10.81 -12.37
C ALA A 156 5.62 9.36 -12.78
N LEU A 157 5.26 9.11 -14.05
CA LEU A 157 5.09 7.78 -14.59
C LEU A 157 6.41 7.00 -14.61
N VAL A 158 7.50 7.60 -15.08
CA VAL A 158 8.83 6.96 -15.15
C VAL A 158 9.32 6.57 -13.75
N VAL A 159 9.24 7.49 -12.79
CA VAL A 159 9.61 7.20 -11.39
C VAL A 159 8.70 6.11 -10.81
N GLY A 160 7.40 6.13 -11.14
CA GLY A 160 6.44 5.10 -10.75
C GLY A 160 6.84 3.71 -11.26
N LEU A 161 7.22 3.60 -12.53
CA LEU A 161 7.64 2.35 -13.19
C LEU A 161 8.96 1.82 -12.63
N ILE A 162 9.97 2.68 -12.47
CA ILE A 162 11.26 2.32 -11.86
C ILE A 162 11.01 1.83 -10.42
N GLY A 163 10.22 2.58 -9.65
CA GLY A 163 9.84 2.19 -8.29
C GLY A 163 9.13 0.84 -8.24
N TYR A 164 8.20 0.58 -9.14
CA TYR A 164 7.53 -0.74 -9.25
C TYR A 164 8.53 -1.86 -9.52
N HIS A 165 9.45 -1.66 -10.46
CA HIS A 165 10.47 -2.65 -10.78
C HIS A 165 11.39 -2.94 -9.57
N HIS A 166 11.86 -1.90 -8.89
CA HIS A 166 12.67 -2.03 -7.68
C HIS A 166 11.92 -2.74 -6.55
N THR A 167 10.67 -2.37 -6.27
CA THR A 167 9.84 -3.05 -5.26
C THR A 167 9.65 -4.53 -5.58
N ARG A 168 9.39 -4.87 -6.85
CA ARG A 168 9.25 -6.27 -7.28
C ARG A 168 10.54 -7.07 -7.08
N ASN A 169 11.69 -6.48 -7.40
CA ASN A 169 12.99 -7.13 -7.22
C ASN A 169 13.33 -7.31 -5.74
N MET A 170 13.08 -6.29 -4.91
CA MET A 170 13.22 -6.41 -3.45
C MET A 170 12.33 -7.51 -2.86
N MET A 171 11.06 -7.57 -3.27
CA MET A 171 10.12 -8.61 -2.84
C MET A 171 10.57 -10.01 -3.24
N ARG A 172 11.09 -10.17 -4.47
CA ARG A 172 11.63 -11.45 -4.94
C ARG A 172 12.85 -11.87 -4.14
N LEU A 173 13.79 -10.95 -3.93
CA LEU A 173 15.02 -11.22 -3.17
C LEU A 173 14.71 -11.54 -1.70
N ALA A 174 13.81 -10.77 -1.08
CA ALA A 174 13.36 -11.03 0.28
C ALA A 174 12.67 -12.40 0.38
N SER A 175 11.78 -12.72 -0.56
CA SER A 175 11.11 -14.02 -0.61
C SER A 175 12.11 -15.17 -0.79
N SER A 176 13.10 -15.03 -1.69
CA SER A 176 14.12 -16.08 -1.85
C SER A 176 14.95 -16.26 -0.60
N LEU A 177 15.41 -15.19 0.05
CA LEU A 177 16.26 -15.30 1.24
C LEU A 177 15.51 -15.83 2.48
N LEU A 178 14.24 -15.45 2.64
CA LEU A 178 13.43 -15.85 3.79
C LEU A 178 12.88 -17.27 3.66
N TYR A 179 12.54 -17.72 2.45
CA TYR A 179 11.89 -19.01 2.22
C TYR A 179 12.78 -20.08 1.57
N SER A 180 13.99 -19.76 1.10
CA SER A 180 14.90 -20.79 0.58
C SER A 180 15.41 -21.72 1.69
N LYS A 181 15.64 -21.21 2.90
CA LYS A 181 16.13 -21.99 4.04
C LYS A 181 15.12 -22.99 4.58
N THR A 182 13.83 -22.80 4.33
CA THR A 182 12.77 -23.66 4.89
C THR A 182 12.57 -24.97 4.09
N LYS A 183 13.36 -25.22 3.04
CA LYS A 183 13.26 -26.43 2.19
C LYS A 183 14.38 -27.45 2.41
N GLU A 184 15.37 -27.15 3.23
CA GLU A 184 16.52 -28.04 3.48
C GLU A 184 16.40 -28.88 4.76
N ASP A 185 15.29 -28.75 5.50
CA ASP A 185 14.91 -29.58 6.66
C ASP A 185 13.66 -30.41 6.34
#